data_AF-A0A8T7B1Y1-F1
#
_entry.id   AF-A0A8T7B1Y1-F1
#
_cell.length_a   1.000
_cell.length_b   1.000
_cell.length_c   1.000
_cell.angle_alpha   90.00
_cell.angle_beta   90.00
_cell.angle_gamma   90.00
#
_symmetry.space_group_name_H-M   'P 1'
#
loop_
_entity.id
_entity.type
_entity.pdbx_description
1 polymer ?
#
loop_
_entity_poly.entity_id
_entity_poly.type
_entity_poly.pdbx_seq_one_letter_code
_entity_poly.pdbx_strand_id
1 'polypeptide(L)'
;QYRSPVQLTVVTAKKGIEKRSEDGLSRSLVLHDGVRYSGKVGQQAYQQVSFAEHGIPLALPPVAAKKGDVESWSLAELFADRSIASRAELQWRLASPLMVLVLALAAVTLSRARPRQGRYSRLLWGLLVYIIYANLLTVARTAVEAERLPASIGLWGVHVVVFGLAIYWLFKRIGKNPRLIVNANTTPGAAA
;
A
#
# COMPACT_ATOMS: atom_id res chain seq x y z
N GLN A 1 -37.09 21.98 -9.29
CA GLN A 1 -35.90 21.12 -9.55
C GLN A 1 -36.19 20.31 -10.81
N TYR A 2 -35.75 20.77 -11.98
CA TYR A 2 -36.13 20.19 -13.27
C TYR A 2 -35.41 18.84 -13.44
N ARG A 3 -36.13 17.73 -13.33
CA ARG A 3 -35.59 16.39 -13.58
C ARG A 3 -35.30 16.30 -15.08
N SER A 4 -34.05 16.54 -15.47
CA SER A 4 -33.61 16.38 -16.86
C SER A 4 -34.07 15.00 -17.35
N PRO A 5 -34.77 14.90 -18.49
CA PRO A 5 -35.24 13.62 -18.99
C PRO A 5 -34.02 12.72 -19.22
N VAL A 6 -34.03 11.56 -18.56
CA VAL A 6 -32.93 10.58 -18.67
C VAL A 6 -32.88 10.11 -20.13
N GLN A 7 -31.81 10.47 -20.84
CA GLN A 7 -31.52 9.92 -22.16
C GLN A 7 -30.90 8.54 -21.94
N LEU A 8 -31.56 7.52 -22.46
CA LEU A 8 -31.06 6.15 -22.44
C LEU A 8 -30.39 5.87 -23.78
N THR A 9 -29.13 5.44 -23.75
CA THR A 9 -28.42 4.92 -24.92
C THR A 9 -28.04 3.46 -24.65
N VAL A 10 -28.41 2.58 -25.55
CA VAL A 10 -28.05 1.15 -25.53
C VAL A 10 -27.31 0.83 -26.82
N VAL A 11 -26.17 0.17 -26.73
CA VAL A 11 -25.35 -0.22 -27.88
C VAL A 11 -25.13 -1.73 -27.85
N THR A 12 -25.43 -2.40 -28.96
CA THR A 12 -25.21 -3.85 -29.14
C THR A 12 -24.36 -4.06 -30.39
N ALA A 13 -23.47 -5.05 -30.37
CA ALA A 13 -22.60 -5.37 -31.50
C ALA A 13 -22.28 -6.87 -31.54
N LYS A 14 -21.89 -7.38 -32.71
CA LYS A 14 -21.49 -8.80 -32.86
C LYS A 14 -20.09 -9.08 -32.32
N LYS A 15 -19.18 -8.11 -32.45
CA LYS A 15 -17.78 -8.25 -32.02
C LYS A 15 -17.31 -6.94 -31.37
N GLY A 16 -16.54 -7.06 -30.30
CA GLY A 16 -15.85 -5.92 -29.66
C GLY A 16 -14.36 -6.22 -29.56
N ILE A 17 -13.52 -5.29 -30.01
CA ILE A 17 -12.07 -5.33 -29.85
C ILE A 17 -11.66 -4.14 -29.01
N GLU A 18 -10.97 -4.41 -27.92
CA GLU A 18 -10.33 -3.37 -27.17
C GLU A 18 -9.05 -2.93 -27.87
N LYS A 19 -8.95 -1.64 -28.19
CA LYS A 19 -7.71 -1.02 -28.63
C LYS A 19 -7.16 -0.13 -27.53
N ARG A 20 -5.86 -0.23 -27.32
CA ARG A 20 -5.10 0.66 -26.45
C ARG A 20 -4.25 1.55 -27.34
N SER A 21 -4.26 2.86 -27.06
CA SER A 21 -3.32 3.77 -27.71
C SER A 21 -1.88 3.41 -27.34
N GLU A 22 -0.93 3.71 -28.22
CA GLU A 22 0.50 3.48 -28.00
C GLU A 22 0.99 4.13 -26.70
N ASP A 23 0.42 5.29 -26.34
CA ASP A 23 0.71 6.00 -25.09
C ASP A 23 0.17 5.31 -23.82
N GLY A 24 -0.65 4.26 -23.97
CA GLY A 24 -1.24 3.50 -22.86
C GLY A 24 -2.32 4.23 -22.05
N LEU A 25 -2.52 5.53 -22.28
CA LEU A 25 -3.41 6.46 -21.56
C LEU A 25 -4.86 6.44 -22.04
N SER A 26 -5.11 6.08 -23.30
CA SER A 26 -6.45 5.96 -23.85
C SER A 26 -6.75 4.52 -24.25
N ARG A 27 -7.91 4.04 -23.81
CA ARG A 27 -8.46 2.73 -24.14
C ARG A 27 -9.79 2.98 -24.85
N SER A 28 -10.00 2.34 -25.98
CA SER A 28 -11.26 2.42 -26.72
C SER A 28 -11.78 1.02 -26.97
N LEU A 29 -13.08 0.82 -26.76
CA LEU A 29 -13.75 -0.37 -27.21
C LEU A 29 -14.26 -0.13 -28.63
N VAL A 30 -13.67 -0.82 -29.60
CA VAL A 30 -14.10 -0.79 -31.01
C VAL A 30 -15.11 -1.90 -31.23
N LEU A 31 -16.34 -1.50 -31.51
CA LEU A 31 -17.45 -2.42 -31.79
C LEU A 31 -17.64 -2.56 -33.29
N HIS A 32 -17.82 -3.79 -33.76
CA HIS A 32 -18.07 -4.12 -35.16
C HIS A 32 -19.46 -4.68 -35.36
N ASP A 33 -20.11 -4.26 -36.45
CA ASP A 33 -21.44 -4.69 -36.90
C ASP A 33 -22.47 -4.59 -35.78
N GLY A 34 -22.81 -3.35 -35.41
CA GLY A 34 -23.68 -3.07 -34.27
C GLY A 34 -24.77 -2.06 -34.55
N VAL A 35 -25.62 -1.88 -33.53
CA VAL A 35 -26.74 -0.97 -33.54
C VAL A 35 -26.75 -0.19 -32.23
N ARG A 36 -26.88 1.14 -32.35
CA ARG A 36 -27.06 2.07 -31.24
C ARG A 36 -28.51 2.54 -31.21
N TYR A 37 -29.16 2.32 -30.07
CA TYR A 37 -30.48 2.84 -29.75
C TYR A 37 -30.31 4.00 -28.78
N SER A 38 -30.88 5.16 -29.10
CA SER A 38 -30.88 6.34 -28.22
C SER A 38 -32.25 6.99 -28.16
N GLY A 39 -32.74 7.32 -26.97
CA GLY A 39 -34.04 7.96 -26.81
C GLY A 39 -34.27 8.48 -25.39
N LYS A 40 -35.36 9.21 -25.20
CA LYS A 40 -35.81 9.66 -23.88
C LYS A 40 -36.71 8.60 -23.28
N VAL A 41 -36.40 8.17 -22.06
CA VAL A 41 -37.22 7.18 -21.34
C VAL A 41 -38.65 7.70 -21.19
N GLY A 42 -39.63 6.91 -21.63
CA GLY A 42 -41.07 7.28 -21.59
C GLY A 42 -41.59 8.02 -22.83
N GLN A 43 -40.76 8.28 -23.83
CA GLN A 43 -41.19 8.81 -25.14
C GLN A 43 -40.97 7.76 -26.24
N GLN A 44 -41.84 7.73 -27.25
CA GLN A 44 -41.70 6.83 -28.41
C GLN A 44 -40.64 7.29 -29.42
N ALA A 45 -40.03 8.46 -29.21
CA ALA A 45 -38.98 9.00 -30.04
C ALA A 45 -37.63 8.33 -29.74
N TYR A 46 -37.38 7.19 -30.40
CA TYR A 46 -36.09 6.51 -30.40
C TYR A 46 -35.39 6.69 -31.75
N GLN A 47 -34.09 6.96 -31.69
CA GLN A 47 -33.20 6.98 -32.84
C GLN A 47 -32.40 5.67 -32.85
N GLN A 48 -32.44 4.98 -33.99
CA GLN A 48 -31.66 3.78 -34.25
C GLN A 48 -30.58 4.10 -35.27
N VAL A 49 -29.32 3.78 -34.95
CA VAL A 49 -28.17 3.96 -35.84
C VAL A 49 -27.43 2.64 -35.97
N SER A 50 -27.40 2.08 -37.17
CA SER A 50 -26.57 0.92 -37.51
C SER A 50 -25.17 1.38 -37.90
N PHE A 51 -24.14 0.69 -37.42
CA PHE A 51 -22.75 1.02 -37.70
C PHE A 51 -21.93 -0.22 -38.05
N ALA A 52 -21.00 -0.07 -38.99
CA ALA A 52 -20.00 -1.09 -39.30
C ALA A 52 -18.88 -1.09 -38.25
N GLU A 53 -18.43 0.09 -37.82
CA GLU A 53 -17.43 0.27 -36.78
C GLU A 53 -17.82 1.44 -35.87
N HIS A 54 -17.77 1.25 -34.56
CA HIS A 54 -18.01 2.30 -33.57
C HIS A 54 -17.03 2.20 -32.40
N GLY A 55 -16.20 3.22 -32.24
CA GLY A 55 -15.30 3.36 -31.10
C GLY A 55 -15.97 4.06 -29.93
N ILE A 56 -16.04 3.38 -28.78
CA ILE A 56 -16.47 3.99 -27.51
C ILE A 56 -15.19 4.26 -26.68
N PRO A 57 -14.85 5.53 -26.40
CA PRO A 57 -13.75 5.85 -25.51
C PRO A 57 -14.09 5.35 -24.10
N LEU A 58 -13.23 4.53 -23.53
CA LEU A 58 -13.33 4.13 -22.14
C LEU A 58 -12.63 5.21 -21.32
N ALA A 59 -13.42 6.07 -20.68
CA ALA A 59 -12.90 7.00 -19.68
C ALA A 59 -12.44 6.19 -18.46
N LEU A 60 -11.21 5.69 -18.52
CA LEU A 60 -10.54 5.19 -17.34
C LEU A 60 -10.24 6.40 -16.46
N PRO A 61 -10.47 6.32 -15.14
CA PRO A 61 -9.80 7.23 -14.22
C PRO A 61 -8.31 7.26 -14.59
N PRO A 62 -7.61 8.40 -14.51
CA PRO A 62 -6.16 8.42 -14.73
C PRO A 62 -5.53 7.42 -13.77
N VAL A 63 -5.27 6.22 -14.28
CA VAL A 63 -4.59 5.17 -13.53
C VAL A 63 -3.16 5.66 -13.54
N ALA A 64 -2.76 6.32 -12.45
CA ALA A 64 -1.36 6.48 -12.08
C ALA A 64 -0.67 5.16 -12.43
N ALA A 65 0.33 5.23 -13.33
CA ALA A 65 0.98 4.12 -14.00
C ALA A 65 0.77 2.77 -13.29
N LYS A 66 0.08 1.83 -13.97
CA LYS A 66 -0.27 0.48 -13.50
C LYS A 66 0.65 0.01 -12.36
N LYS A 67 0.08 -0.05 -11.16
CA LYS A 67 0.73 -0.60 -9.95
C LYS A 67 1.46 -1.94 -10.22
N GLY A 68 0.88 -2.77 -11.10
CA GLY A 68 1.40 -4.09 -11.44
C GLY A 68 2.61 -4.14 -12.39
N ASP A 69 2.97 -3.06 -13.10
CA ASP A 69 4.15 -3.13 -13.98
C ASP A 69 5.43 -3.03 -13.14
N VAL A 70 5.56 -2.00 -12.29
CA VAL A 70 6.75 -1.76 -11.46
C VAL A 70 6.95 -2.82 -10.37
N GLU A 71 5.86 -3.36 -9.80
CA GLU A 71 5.92 -4.43 -8.79
C GLU A 71 6.54 -5.73 -9.35
N SER A 72 6.43 -5.95 -10.66
CA SER A 72 6.97 -7.14 -11.34
C SER A 72 8.45 -7.00 -11.72
N TRP A 73 8.99 -5.78 -11.72
CA TRP A 73 10.34 -5.52 -12.18
C TRP A 73 11.40 -6.11 -11.24
N SER A 74 12.54 -6.46 -11.83
CA SER A 74 13.74 -6.89 -11.15
C SER A 74 14.41 -5.72 -10.40
N LEU A 75 15.21 -6.03 -9.39
CA LEU A 75 15.91 -4.98 -8.62
C LEU A 75 16.78 -4.09 -9.53
N ALA A 76 17.42 -4.68 -10.55
CA ALA A 76 18.26 -3.96 -11.50
C ALA A 76 17.46 -2.94 -12.33
N GLU A 77 16.28 -3.33 -12.82
CA GLU A 77 15.37 -2.43 -13.55
C GLU A 77 14.90 -1.28 -12.67
N LEU A 78 14.54 -1.55 -11.41
CA LEU A 78 14.16 -0.51 -10.45
C LEU A 78 15.30 0.46 -10.11
N PHE A 79 16.55 -0.02 -10.08
CA PHE A 79 17.71 0.85 -9.83
C PHE A 79 18.07 1.69 -11.06
N ALA A 80 17.85 1.16 -12.26
CA ALA A 80 18.06 1.88 -13.51
C ALA A 80 17.01 2.98 -13.71
N ASP A 81 15.76 2.72 -13.32
CA ASP A 81 14.68 3.69 -13.39
C ASP A 81 14.68 4.65 -12.19
N ARG A 82 14.60 5.96 -12.45
CA ARG A 82 14.61 7.00 -11.42
C ARG A 82 13.23 7.54 -11.06
N SER A 83 12.17 6.91 -11.57
CA SER A 83 10.80 7.31 -11.25
C SER A 83 10.48 7.21 -9.75
N ILE A 84 9.48 7.97 -9.30
CA ILE A 84 8.99 7.93 -7.92
C ILE A 84 8.41 6.54 -7.58
N ALA A 85 7.75 5.90 -8.54
CA ALA A 85 7.19 4.56 -8.39
C ALA A 85 8.29 3.51 -8.13
N SER A 86 9.37 3.51 -8.90
CA SER A 86 10.50 2.58 -8.70
C SER A 86 11.20 2.80 -7.36
N ARG A 87 11.35 4.06 -6.93
CA ARG A 87 11.89 4.38 -5.60
C ARG A 87 10.97 3.89 -4.47
N ALA A 88 9.66 4.02 -4.62
CA ALA A 88 8.68 3.55 -3.63
C ALA A 88 8.70 2.02 -3.51
N GLU A 89 8.79 1.30 -4.63
CA GLU A 89 8.86 -0.16 -4.64
C GLU A 89 10.19 -0.69 -4.06
N LEU A 90 11.33 -0.05 -4.36
CA LEU A 90 12.61 -0.39 -3.70
C LEU A 90 12.52 -0.25 -2.18
N GLN A 91 11.93 0.85 -1.71
CA GLN A 91 11.73 1.07 -0.28
C GLN A 91 10.78 0.06 0.32
N TRP A 92 9.71 -0.31 -0.39
CA TRP A 92 8.76 -1.32 0.06
C TRP A 92 9.43 -2.69 0.25
N ARG A 93 10.26 -3.09 -0.72
CA ARG A 93 11.01 -4.35 -0.65
C ARG A 93 12.01 -4.36 0.51
N LEU A 94 12.67 -3.24 0.80
CA LEU A 94 13.58 -3.09 1.95
C LEU A 94 12.86 -2.95 3.30
N ALA A 95 11.65 -2.39 3.29
CA ALA A 95 10.86 -2.19 4.49
C ALA A 95 10.43 -3.53 5.11
N SER A 96 10.18 -4.55 4.29
CA SER A 96 9.78 -5.89 4.74
C SER A 96 10.82 -6.57 5.66
N PRO A 97 12.10 -6.74 5.26
CA PRO A 97 13.12 -7.29 6.15
C PRO A 97 13.42 -6.36 7.34
N LEU A 98 13.40 -5.04 7.15
CA LEU A 98 13.61 -4.09 8.25
C LEU A 98 12.51 -4.18 9.31
N MET A 99 11.26 -4.37 8.90
CA MET A 99 10.12 -4.55 9.79
C MET A 99 10.30 -5.79 10.68
N VAL A 100 10.81 -6.90 10.13
CA VAL A 100 11.10 -8.11 10.90
C VAL A 100 12.13 -7.83 12.00
N LEU A 101 13.21 -7.10 11.70
CA LEU A 101 14.23 -6.74 12.68
C LEU A 101 13.67 -5.87 13.82
N VAL A 102 12.88 -4.86 13.48
CA VAL A 102 12.25 -3.96 14.45
C VAL A 102 11.26 -4.71 15.34
N LEU A 103 10.45 -5.61 14.77
CA LEU A 103 9.50 -6.43 15.52
C LEU A 103 10.20 -7.45 16.40
N ALA A 104 11.32 -8.04 15.96
CA ALA A 104 12.13 -8.93 16.78
C ALA A 104 12.64 -8.20 18.04
N LEU A 105 13.16 -6.98 17.87
CA LEU A 105 13.58 -6.13 18.99
C LEU A 105 12.40 -5.80 19.92
N ALA A 106 11.26 -5.41 19.37
CA ALA A 106 10.05 -5.12 20.15
C ALA A 106 9.56 -6.36 20.92
N ALA A 107 9.62 -7.54 20.30
CA ALA A 107 9.24 -8.81 20.91
C ALA A 107 10.11 -9.16 22.13
N VAL A 108 11.42 -8.87 22.11
CA VAL A 108 12.30 -9.04 23.29
C VAL A 108 11.79 -8.21 24.46
N THR A 109 11.36 -6.97 24.21
CA THR A 109 10.76 -6.13 25.27
C THR A 109 9.41 -6.67 25.73
N LEU A 110 8.61 -7.30 24.88
CA LEU A 110 7.34 -7.90 25.28
C LEU A 110 7.50 -9.27 25.98
N SER A 111 8.62 -9.97 25.79
CA SER A 111 8.79 -11.38 26.17
C SER A 111 8.99 -11.65 27.67
N ARG A 112 9.36 -10.65 28.50
CA ARG A 112 9.45 -10.88 29.96
C ARG A 112 8.06 -10.91 30.60
N ALA A 113 7.62 -12.12 30.96
CA ALA A 113 6.31 -12.40 31.55
C ALA A 113 6.29 -12.05 33.05
N ARG A 114 5.21 -11.41 33.52
CA ARG A 114 4.84 -11.46 34.94
C ARG A 114 4.11 -12.79 35.19
N PRO A 115 4.28 -13.46 36.35
CA PRO A 115 3.81 -14.84 36.59
C PRO A 115 2.31 -15.12 36.39
N ARG A 116 1.50 -14.08 36.16
CA ARG A 116 0.02 -14.14 36.14
C ARG A 116 -0.61 -13.64 34.84
N GLN A 117 0.19 -13.33 33.80
CA GLN A 117 -0.34 -12.93 32.48
C GLN A 117 -0.41 -14.16 31.55
N GLY A 118 -1.59 -14.45 31.01
CA GLY A 118 -1.83 -15.57 30.12
C GLY A 118 -0.91 -15.55 28.89
N ARG A 119 -0.39 -16.73 28.50
CA ARG A 119 0.60 -16.92 27.41
C ARG A 119 0.19 -16.23 26.09
N TYR A 120 -1.10 -16.17 25.80
CA TYR A 120 -1.65 -15.63 24.54
C TYR A 120 -1.80 -14.10 24.50
N SER A 121 -1.86 -13.43 25.66
CA SER A 121 -2.05 -11.97 25.70
C SER A 121 -0.93 -11.20 24.98
N ARG A 122 0.30 -11.70 25.03
CA ARG A 122 1.47 -11.10 24.38
C ARG A 122 1.52 -11.35 22.87
N LEU A 123 1.01 -12.51 22.42
CA LEU A 123 0.86 -12.78 20.99
C LEU A 123 -0.15 -11.82 20.37
N LEU A 124 -1.26 -11.57 21.08
CA LEU A 124 -2.26 -10.59 20.64
C LEU A 124 -1.66 -9.18 20.52
N TRP A 125 -0.92 -8.72 21.53
CA TRP A 125 -0.26 -7.41 21.48
C TRP A 125 0.80 -7.32 20.37
N GLY A 126 1.61 -8.36 20.18
CA GLY A 126 2.60 -8.41 19.10
C GLY A 126 1.95 -8.36 17.71
N LEU A 127 0.87 -9.11 17.52
CA LEU A 127 0.09 -9.08 16.28
C LEU A 127 -0.53 -7.70 16.02
N LEU A 128 -1.06 -7.06 17.07
CA LEU A 128 -1.67 -5.74 16.95
C LEU A 128 -0.64 -4.69 16.52
N VAL A 129 0.57 -4.71 17.10
CA VAL A 129 1.68 -3.87 16.68
C VAL A 129 2.08 -4.13 15.23
N TYR A 130 2.16 -5.40 14.81
CA TYR A 130 2.43 -5.78 13.42
C TYR A 130 1.38 -5.21 12.47
N ILE A 131 0.09 -5.38 12.76
CA ILE A 131 -1.01 -4.90 11.91
C ILE A 131 -0.95 -3.38 11.77
N ILE A 132 -0.78 -2.66 12.89
CA ILE A 132 -0.65 -1.19 12.86
C ILE A 132 0.54 -0.79 11.98
N TYR A 133 1.69 -1.45 12.16
CA TYR A 133 2.89 -1.12 11.43
C TYR A 133 2.75 -1.36 9.92
N ALA A 134 2.25 -2.53 9.52
CA ALA A 134 2.02 -2.87 8.12
C ALA A 134 1.04 -1.89 7.44
N ASN A 135 -0.01 -1.47 8.16
CA ASN A 135 -0.97 -0.48 7.65
C ASN A 135 -0.33 0.91 7.49
N LEU A 136 0.45 1.37 8.47
CA LEU A 136 1.17 2.64 8.38
C LEU A 136 2.13 2.66 7.19
N LEU A 137 2.86 1.57 6.96
CA LEU A 137 3.78 1.45 5.83
C LEU A 137 3.03 1.50 4.49
N THR A 138 1.86 0.85 4.42
CA THR A 138 0.99 0.88 3.24
C THR A 138 0.48 2.31 2.96
N VAL A 139 0.02 3.03 3.99
CA VAL A 139 -0.42 4.42 3.86
C VAL A 139 0.73 5.34 3.44
N ALA A 140 1.93 5.15 4.00
CA ALA A 140 3.10 5.92 3.61
C ALA A 140 3.49 5.66 2.15
N ARG A 141 3.44 4.39 1.70
CA ARG A 141 3.70 4.02 0.30
C ARG A 141 2.72 4.69 -0.65
N THR A 142 1.41 4.62 -0.39
CA THR A 142 0.41 5.24 -1.26
C THR A 142 0.53 6.76 -1.28
N ALA A 143 0.95 7.40 -0.17
CA ALA A 143 1.22 8.82 -0.12
C ALA A 143 2.46 9.24 -0.93
N VAL A 144 3.51 8.40 -0.97
CA VAL A 144 4.68 8.62 -1.83
C VAL A 144 4.32 8.42 -3.31
N GLU A 145 3.59 7.36 -3.64
CA GLU A 145 3.11 7.09 -5.01
C GLU A 145 2.21 8.22 -5.54
N ALA A 146 1.40 8.84 -4.67
CA ALA A 146 0.57 9.98 -5.00
C ALA A 146 1.32 11.34 -4.95
N GLU A 147 2.65 11.33 -4.83
CA GLU A 147 3.51 12.52 -4.73
C GLU A 147 3.18 13.48 -3.56
N ARG A 148 2.37 13.01 -2.59
CA ARG A 148 1.99 13.79 -1.40
C ARG A 148 3.09 13.81 -0.35
N LEU A 149 3.97 12.81 -0.37
CA LEU A 149 5.13 12.71 0.51
C LEU A 149 6.41 12.52 -0.32
N PRO A 150 7.52 13.18 0.05
CA PRO A 150 8.80 12.91 -0.55
C PRO A 150 9.21 11.45 -0.33
N ALA A 151 9.68 10.78 -1.39
CA ALA A 151 10.17 9.41 -1.30
C ALA A 151 11.28 9.24 -0.26
N SER A 152 12.10 10.26 0.01
CA SER A 152 13.14 10.19 1.05
C SER A 152 12.59 10.05 2.48
N ILE A 153 11.37 10.54 2.73
CA ILE A 153 10.78 10.60 4.08
C ILE A 153 9.71 9.53 4.25
N GLY A 154 8.90 9.25 3.21
CA GLY A 154 7.67 8.47 3.32
C GLY A 154 7.77 7.19 4.15
N LEU A 155 8.44 6.15 3.64
CA LEU A 155 8.54 4.86 4.34
C LEU A 155 9.54 4.91 5.51
N TRP A 156 10.68 5.59 5.32
CA TRP A 156 11.74 5.69 6.34
C TRP A 156 11.25 6.35 7.62
N GLY A 157 10.40 7.38 7.53
CA GLY A 157 9.80 8.05 8.68
C GLY A 157 9.02 7.10 9.56
N VAL A 158 8.28 6.15 8.97
CA VAL A 158 7.55 5.12 9.73
C VAL A 158 8.51 4.23 10.50
N HIS A 159 9.60 3.78 9.87
CA HIS A 159 10.63 2.99 10.54
C HIS A 159 11.26 3.75 11.71
N VAL A 160 11.62 5.03 11.53
CA VAL A 160 12.22 5.87 12.57
C VAL A 160 11.28 6.03 13.76
N VAL A 161 9.98 6.27 13.53
CA VAL A 161 8.99 6.43 14.60
C VAL A 161 8.81 5.13 15.39
N VAL A 162 8.61 4.00 14.71
CA VAL A 162 8.39 2.70 15.37
C VAL A 162 9.64 2.25 16.12
N PHE A 163 10.82 2.42 15.52
CA PHE A 163 12.09 2.10 16.15
C PHE A 163 12.37 2.98 17.36
N GLY A 164 12.13 4.29 17.25
CA GLY A 164 12.24 5.23 18.36
C GLY A 164 11.31 4.88 19.52
N LEU A 165 10.07 4.47 19.22
CA LEU A 165 9.13 4.01 20.24
C LEU A 165 9.62 2.72 20.93
N ALA A 166 10.14 1.76 20.16
CA ALA A 166 10.69 0.51 20.70
C ALA A 166 11.89 0.78 21.64
N ILE A 167 12.80 1.67 21.22
CA ILE A 167 13.95 2.10 22.04
C ILE A 167 13.48 2.84 23.30
N TYR A 168 12.54 3.78 23.18
CA TYR A 168 11.99 4.51 24.32
C TYR A 168 11.37 3.56 25.35
N TRP A 169 10.60 2.57 24.88
CA TRP A 169 10.04 1.53 25.75
C TRP A 169 11.12 0.69 26.43
N LEU A 170 12.19 0.34 25.71
CA LEU A 170 13.34 -0.38 26.28
C LEU A 170 14.01 0.43 27.40
N PHE A 171 14.34 1.70 27.16
CA PHE A 171 14.98 2.57 28.15
C PHE A 171 14.11 2.83 29.38
N LYS A 172 12.83 3.14 29.17
CA LYS A 172 11.87 3.31 30.27
C LYS A 172 11.73 2.05 31.13
N ARG A 173 11.98 0.88 30.54
CA ARG A 173 11.93 -0.40 31.24
C ARG A 173 13.23 -0.73 31.98
N ILE A 174 14.39 -0.39 31.41
CA ILE A 174 15.69 -0.54 32.09
C ILE A 174 15.76 0.39 33.31
N GLY A 175 15.31 1.64 33.17
CA GLY A 175 15.26 2.60 34.28
C GLY A 175 14.36 2.18 35.46
N LYS A 176 13.50 1.16 35.30
CA LYS A 176 12.67 0.61 36.38
C LYS A 176 13.31 -0.60 37.11
N ASN A 177 14.42 -1.15 36.62
CA ASN A 177 15.10 -2.31 37.23
C ASN A 177 16.62 -2.02 37.42
N PRO A 178 17.05 -1.42 38.56
CA PRO A 178 18.45 -1.05 38.80
C PRO A 178 19.40 -2.22 39.12
N ARG A 179 18.99 -3.49 38.93
CA ARG A 179 19.72 -4.67 39.41
C ARG A 179 20.75 -5.27 38.45
N LEU A 180 21.09 -4.63 37.34
CA LEU A 180 22.05 -5.20 36.35
C LEU A 180 23.36 -4.42 36.22
N ILE A 181 23.62 -3.42 37.07
CA ILE A 181 24.88 -2.65 37.04
C ILE A 181 25.76 -2.91 38.27
N VAL A 182 25.31 -3.71 39.25
CA VAL A 182 26.07 -3.96 40.49
C VAL A 182 26.54 -5.41 40.56
N ASN A 183 27.86 -5.57 40.45
CA ASN A 183 28.74 -6.68 40.83
C ASN A 183 29.34 -7.54 39.70
N ALA A 184 30.44 -7.04 39.14
CA ALA A 184 31.55 -7.85 38.63
C ALA A 184 32.86 -7.63 39.43
N ASN A 185 32.79 -6.99 40.61
CA ASN A 185 33.96 -6.48 41.32
C ASN A 185 33.90 -6.78 42.83
N THR A 186 33.74 -8.05 43.21
CA THR A 186 34.10 -8.49 44.57
C THR A 186 34.73 -9.87 44.53
N THR A 187 35.96 -9.94 44.02
CA THR A 187 36.98 -10.79 44.60
C THR A 187 37.97 -9.88 45.31
N PRO A 188 38.17 -10.09 46.61
CA PRO A 188 39.54 -10.28 47.04
C PRO A 188 39.63 -11.50 47.96
N GLY A 189 40.57 -12.39 47.67
CA GLY A 189 41.15 -13.21 48.72
C GLY A 189 41.84 -12.28 49.73
N ALA A 190 41.54 -12.45 51.01
CA ALA A 190 42.38 -12.08 52.16
C ALA A 190 41.58 -12.27 53.46
N ALA A 191 41.75 -13.42 54.09
CA ALA A 191 41.65 -13.71 55.53
C ALA A 191 41.76 -15.24 55.62
N ALA A 192 42.96 -15.82 55.71
CA ALA A 192 43.77 -15.94 56.93
C ALA A 192 42.96 -16.55 58.08
#